data_AF-A0A1A8UD73-F1
#
_entry.id   AF-A0A1A8UD73-F1
#
_cell.length_a   1.000
_cell.length_b   1.000
_cell.length_c   1.000
_cell.angle_alpha   90.00
_cell.angle_beta   90.00
_cell.angle_gamma   90.00
#
_symmetry.space_group_name_H-M   'P 1'
#
loop_
_entity.id
_entity.type
_entity.pdbx_description
1 polymer ?
#
loop_
_entity_poly.entity_id
_entity_poly.type
_entity_poly.pdbx_seq_one_letter_code
_entity_poly.pdbx_strand_id
1 'polypeptide(L)'
;DKANTTSEKWMAVIQNTGKANLNNLFKIVSFVLSVPGSNAFVERIFSVMTNKWSDSRNRCSTELIKNKLLITVNCDLSCKDFSLAVQNDKKMLESVRSNKKYPWKN
;
A
#
# COMPACT_ATOMS: atom_id res chain seq x y z
N ASP A 1 -6.37 26.92 -5.86
CA ASP A 1 -6.63 25.84 -6.84
C ASP A 1 -5.57 24.75 -6.74
N LYS A 2 -5.97 23.52 -6.43
CA LYS A 2 -5.03 22.38 -6.33
C LYS A 2 -4.72 21.94 -7.75
N ALA A 3 -3.45 21.98 -8.16
CA ALA A 3 -3.07 21.54 -9.50
C ALA A 3 -3.34 20.04 -9.66
N ASN A 4 -4.19 19.66 -10.62
CA ASN A 4 -4.47 18.26 -10.93
C ASN A 4 -3.18 17.56 -11.38
N THR A 5 -2.88 16.42 -10.75
CA THR A 5 -1.78 15.54 -11.12
C THR A 5 -1.95 14.99 -12.53
N THR A 6 -0.85 14.56 -13.15
CA THR A 6 -0.89 13.92 -14.48
C THR A 6 -1.81 12.69 -14.49
N SER A 7 -1.82 11.92 -13.40
CA SER A 7 -2.72 10.76 -13.23
C SER A 7 -4.19 11.18 -13.22
N GLU A 8 -4.56 12.21 -12.45
CA GLU A 8 -5.94 12.71 -12.37
C GLU A 8 -6.44 13.24 -13.73
N LYS A 9 -5.57 13.93 -14.49
CA LYS A 9 -5.90 14.40 -15.85
C LYS A 9 -6.20 13.25 -16.80
N TRP A 10 -5.35 12.21 -16.81
CA TRP A 10 -5.57 11.03 -17.64
C TRP A 10 -6.81 10.25 -17.22
N MET A 11 -7.04 10.11 -15.91
CA MET A 11 -8.24 9.49 -15.37
C MET A 11 -9.50 10.20 -15.87
N ALA A 12 -9.53 11.54 -15.86
CA ALA A 12 -10.65 12.31 -16.39
C ALA A 12 -10.88 12.05 -17.89
N VAL A 13 -9.82 12.02 -18.71
CA VAL A 13 -9.92 11.71 -20.15
C VAL A 13 -10.49 10.30 -20.38
N ILE A 14 -9.98 9.31 -19.65
CA ILE A 14 -10.42 7.91 -19.76
C ILE A 14 -11.87 7.75 -19.32
N GLN A 15 -12.29 8.41 -18.23
CA GLN A 15 -13.66 8.36 -17.72
C GLN A 15 -14.64 9.02 -18.69
N ASN A 16 -14.30 10.19 -19.24
CA ASN A 16 -15.17 10.93 -20.16
C ASN A 16 -15.32 10.23 -21.53
N THR A 17 -14.27 9.56 -22.00
CA THR A 17 -14.27 8.91 -23.32
C THR A 17 -14.72 7.44 -23.24
N GLY A 18 -14.66 6.83 -22.06
CA GLY A 18 -14.90 5.41 -21.84
C GLY A 18 -13.64 4.57 -22.10
N LYS A 19 -13.26 3.76 -21.10
CA LYS A 19 -12.08 2.88 -21.14
C LYS A 19 -12.04 1.94 -22.35
N ALA A 20 -13.19 1.43 -22.80
CA ALA A 20 -13.28 0.53 -23.95
C ALA A 20 -12.80 1.19 -25.25
N ASN A 21 -13.11 2.48 -25.43
CA ASN A 21 -12.75 3.26 -26.62
C ASN A 21 -11.25 3.62 -26.64
N LEU A 22 -10.59 3.64 -25.49
CA LEU A 22 -9.19 4.02 -25.31
C LEU A 22 -8.34 2.88 -24.75
N ASN A 23 -8.69 1.61 -24.97
CA ASN A 23 -8.05 0.47 -24.28
C ASN A 23 -6.52 0.43 -24.44
N ASN A 24 -6.00 0.66 -25.65
CA ASN A 24 -4.55 0.67 -25.89
C ASN A 24 -3.87 1.84 -25.19
N LEU A 25 -4.48 3.03 -25.26
CA LEU A 25 -3.97 4.22 -24.59
C LEU A 25 -4.00 4.07 -23.07
N PHE A 26 -5.07 3.48 -22.52
CA PHE A 26 -5.20 3.16 -21.11
C PHE A 26 -4.05 2.28 -20.64
N LYS A 27 -3.73 1.20 -21.38
CA LYS A 27 -2.61 0.31 -21.05
C LYS A 27 -1.27 1.04 -21.03
N ILE A 28 -0.99 1.85 -22.06
CA ILE A 28 0.27 2.61 -22.16
C ILE A 28 0.38 3.62 -21.02
N VAL A 29 -0.66 4.42 -20.80
CA VAL A 29 -0.69 5.43 -19.74
C VAL A 29 -0.56 4.77 -18.37
N SER A 30 -1.27 3.67 -18.13
CA SER A 30 -1.16 2.92 -16.87
C SER A 30 0.26 2.43 -16.63
N PHE A 31 0.92 1.90 -17.67
CA PHE A 31 2.31 1.45 -17.58
C PHE A 31 3.25 2.62 -17.28
N VAL A 32 3.19 3.71 -18.05
CA VAL A 32 4.05 4.88 -17.86
C VAL A 32 3.87 5.49 -16.47
N LEU A 33 2.62 5.60 -15.99
CA LEU A 33 2.33 6.16 -14.67
C LEU A 33 2.61 5.20 -13.51
N SER A 34 2.77 3.90 -13.77
CA SER A 34 3.17 2.93 -12.74
C SER A 34 4.65 3.02 -12.38
N VAL A 35 5.46 3.64 -13.24
CA VAL A 35 6.88 3.88 -13.01
C VAL A 35 7.05 5.26 -12.37
N PRO A 36 7.58 5.35 -11.13
CA PRO A 36 7.84 6.64 -10.51
C PRO A 36 8.88 7.41 -11.33
N GLY A 37 8.57 8.65 -11.71
CA GLY A 37 9.52 9.53 -12.41
C GLY A 37 10.64 10.09 -11.53
N SER A 38 10.67 9.74 -10.23
CA SER A 38 11.70 10.18 -9.28
C SER A 38 11.91 9.16 -8.17
N ASN A 39 13.09 9.21 -7.55
CA ASN A 39 13.43 8.38 -6.39
C ASN A 39 12.76 8.86 -5.10
N ALA A 40 12.11 10.02 -5.07
CA ALA A 40 11.53 10.61 -3.87
C ALA A 40 10.51 9.68 -3.17
N PHE A 41 9.77 8.88 -3.94
CA PHE A 41 8.86 7.89 -3.36
C PHE A 41 9.62 6.78 -2.63
N VAL A 42 10.66 6.24 -3.25
CA VAL A 42 11.50 5.16 -2.68
C VAL A 42 12.28 5.68 -1.47
N GLU A 43 12.83 6.89 -1.54
CA GLU A 43 13.50 7.55 -0.43
C GLU A 43 12.57 7.76 0.78
N ARG A 44 11.30 8.11 0.54
CA ARG A 44 10.31 8.18 1.62
C ARG A 44 10.09 6.82 2.27
N ILE A 45 10.02 5.73 1.50
CA ILE A 45 9.93 4.36 2.05
C ILE A 45 11.17 4.04 2.89
N PHE A 46 12.38 4.36 2.41
CA PHE A 46 13.61 4.13 3.16
C PHE A 46 13.71 4.97 4.43
N SER A 47 13.22 6.20 4.42
CA SER A 47 13.11 7.03 5.62
C SER A 47 12.20 6.39 6.67
N VAL A 48 11.02 5.90 6.25
CA VAL A 48 10.11 5.18 7.15
C VAL A 48 10.75 3.90 7.66
N MET A 49 11.41 3.13 6.79
CA MET A 49 12.13 1.91 7.16
C MET A 49 13.19 2.21 8.23
N THR A 50 14.04 3.21 8.01
CA THR A 50 15.11 3.61 8.94
C THR A 50 14.54 4.04 10.30
N ASN A 51 13.43 4.78 10.31
CA ASN A 51 12.76 5.17 11.56
C ASN A 51 12.23 3.94 12.33
N LYS A 52 11.61 2.99 11.62
CA LYS A 52 11.02 1.79 12.24
C LYS A 52 12.05 0.69 12.57
N TRP A 53 13.19 0.67 11.89
CA TRP A 53 14.27 -0.30 12.01
C TRP A 53 15.57 0.40 12.44
N SER A 54 15.52 1.05 13.60
CA SER A 54 16.71 1.63 14.25
C SER A 54 17.15 0.72 15.41
N ASP A 55 18.46 0.57 15.57
CA ASP A 55 19.09 -0.31 16.56
C ASP A 55 18.67 -0.02 18.01
N SER A 56 18.19 1.20 18.28
CA SER A 56 17.75 1.64 19.59
C SER A 56 16.35 1.15 20.00
N ARG A 57 15.52 0.63 19.08
CA ARG A 57 14.08 0.44 19.36
C ARG A 57 13.48 -0.94 19.17
N ASN A 58 14.17 -1.91 18.55
CA ASN A 58 13.92 -3.36 18.65
C ASN A 58 14.62 -4.07 17.48
N ARG A 59 15.23 -5.23 17.75
CA ARG A 59 15.68 -6.19 16.73
C ARG A 59 14.50 -6.86 16.04
N CYS A 60 13.62 -6.09 15.39
CA CYS A 60 12.55 -6.66 14.57
C CYS A 60 13.17 -7.44 13.41
N SER A 61 12.62 -8.60 13.09
CA SER A 61 13.03 -9.33 11.89
C SER A 61 12.74 -8.48 10.65
N THR A 62 13.56 -8.67 9.61
CA THR A 62 13.37 -8.02 8.30
C THR A 62 11.98 -8.28 7.73
N GLU A 63 11.46 -9.50 7.93
CA GLU A 63 10.11 -9.88 7.52
C GLU A 63 9.02 -9.06 8.23
N LEU A 64 9.16 -8.79 9.53
CA LEU A 64 8.20 -7.96 10.26
C LEU A 64 8.23 -6.51 9.79
N ILE A 65 9.43 -5.95 9.54
CA ILE A 65 9.59 -4.60 9.02
C ILE A 65 8.98 -4.48 7.62
N LYS A 66 9.22 -5.46 6.75
CA LYS A 66 8.60 -5.53 5.41
C LYS A 66 7.08 -5.50 5.48
N ASN A 67 6.48 -6.37 6.29
CA ASN A 67 5.02 -6.42 6.44
C ASN A 67 4.45 -5.11 7.01
N LYS A 68 5.14 -4.50 7.98
CA LYS A 68 4.75 -3.20 8.54
C LYS A 68 4.81 -2.08 7.50
N LEU A 69 5.84 -2.05 6.67
CA LEU A 69 5.97 -1.07 5.59
C LEU A 69 4.85 -1.22 4.56
N LEU A 70 4.53 -2.46 4.16
CA LEU A 70 3.42 -2.72 3.24
C LEU A 70 2.10 -2.15 3.76
N ILE A 71 1.78 -2.38 5.04
CA ILE A 71 0.57 -1.83 5.66
C ILE A 71 0.66 -0.29 5.72
N THR A 72 1.80 0.26 6.13
CA THR A 72 1.95 1.73 6.29
C THR A 72 1.83 2.48 4.97
N VAL A 73 2.30 1.89 3.86
CA VAL A 73 2.33 2.54 2.54
C VAL A 73 1.04 2.33 1.76
N ASN A 74 0.37 1.17 1.94
CA ASN A 74 -0.77 0.78 1.11
C ASN A 74 -2.12 0.80 1.84
N CYS A 75 -2.14 0.96 3.16
CA CYS A 75 -3.39 1.12 3.92
C CYS A 75 -3.69 2.62 4.06
N ASP A 76 -4.71 3.06 3.35
CA ASP A 76 -5.26 4.42 3.39
C ASP A 76 -6.35 4.60 4.46
N LEU A 77 -6.71 3.52 5.16
CA LEU A 77 -7.70 3.54 6.22
C LEU A 77 -7.18 4.24 7.47
N SER A 78 -8.04 5.06 8.08
CA SER A 78 -7.78 5.56 9.44
C SER A 78 -7.76 4.40 10.44
N CYS A 79 -7.16 4.59 11.61
CA CYS A 79 -7.19 3.56 12.67
C CYS A 79 -8.62 3.13 13.02
N LYS A 80 -9.59 4.05 12.94
CA LYS A 80 -11.00 3.77 13.21
C LYS A 80 -11.60 2.90 12.11
N ASP A 81 -11.39 3.28 10.85
CA ASP A 81 -11.95 2.55 9.71
C ASP A 81 -11.30 1.17 9.55
N PHE A 82 -10.00 1.08 9.80
CA PHE A 82 -9.28 -0.19 9.86
C PHE A 82 -9.85 -1.10 10.95
N SER A 83 -10.07 -0.57 12.16
CA SER A 83 -10.67 -1.35 13.26
C SER A 83 -12.04 -1.90 12.87
N LEU A 84 -12.89 -1.07 12.26
CA LEU A 84 -14.21 -1.48 11.76
C LEU A 84 -14.10 -2.53 10.63
N ALA A 85 -13.18 -2.36 9.69
CA ALA A 85 -12.95 -3.30 8.60
C ALA A 85 -12.51 -4.67 9.13
N VAL A 86 -11.58 -4.70 10.09
CA VAL A 86 -11.08 -5.95 10.69
C VAL A 86 -12.14 -6.65 11.54
N GLN A 87 -12.99 -5.91 12.26
CA GLN A 87 -14.09 -6.50 13.04
C GLN A 87 -15.07 -7.30 12.18
N ASN A 88 -15.26 -6.88 10.92
CA ASN A 88 -16.16 -7.55 9.98
C ASN A 88 -15.48 -8.70 9.20
N ASP A 89 -14.14 -8.78 9.21
CA ASP A 89 -13.39 -9.85 8.53
C ASP A 89 -13.13 -11.04 9.47
N LYS A 90 -14.09 -11.96 9.50
CA LYS A 90 -14.01 -13.19 10.31
C LYS A 90 -12.76 -14.03 9.97
N LYS A 91 -12.38 -14.12 8.69
CA LYS A 91 -11.24 -14.94 8.25
C LYS A 91 -9.93 -14.35 8.77
N MET A 92 -9.79 -13.03 8.74
CA MET A 92 -8.65 -12.34 9.31
C MET A 92 -8.59 -12.55 10.84
N LEU A 93 -9.71 -12.38 11.54
CA LEU A 93 -9.79 -12.57 13.00
C LEU A 93 -9.44 -14.01 13.42
N GLU A 94 -9.93 -15.02 12.70
CA GLU A 94 -9.58 -16.42 12.92
C GLU A 94 -8.08 -16.67 12.69
N SER A 95 -7.52 -16.10 11.63
CA SER A 95 -6.09 -16.23 11.32
C SER A 95 -5.21 -15.63 12.40
N VAL A 96 -5.56 -14.44 12.91
CA VAL A 96 -4.84 -13.76 13.99
C VAL A 96 -4.93 -14.53 15.31
N ARG A 97 -6.10 -15.12 15.61
CA ARG A 97 -6.28 -15.98 16.79
C ARG A 97 -5.59 -17.33 16.67
N SER A 98 -5.32 -17.80 15.46
CA SER A 98 -4.72 -19.11 15.24
C SER A 98 -3.28 -19.15 15.78
N ASN A 99 -2.92 -20.27 16.43
CA ASN A 99 -1.54 -20.50 16.87
C ASN A 99 -0.61 -20.92 15.73
N LYS A 100 -1.04 -20.87 14.45
CA LYS A 100 -0.25 -21.29 13.29
C LYS A 100 1.09 -20.55 13.16
N LYS A 101 1.21 -19.37 13.75
CA LYS A 101 2.47 -18.62 13.84
C LYS A 101 3.53 -19.32 14.70
N TYR A 102 3.11 -20.16 15.65
CA TYR A 102 3.98 -20.82 16.63
C TYR A 102 4.09 -22.31 16.28
N PRO A 103 5.09 -22.73 15.47
CA PRO A 103 5.22 -24.11 15.01
C PRO A 103 5.46 -25.13 16.14
N TRP A 104 5.85 -24.67 17.33
CA TRP A 104 6.05 -25.50 18.53
C TRP A 104 4.77 -25.69 19.35
N LYS A 105 3.68 -25.02 19.00
CA LYS A 105 2.43 -24.99 19.76
C LYS A 105 1.34 -25.69 18.92
N ASN A 106 1.56 -26.99 18.67
CA ASN A 106 0.53 -27.87 18.12
C ASN A 106 -0.58 -28.07 19.16
#